data_AF-A0A8C8VRQ7-F1
#
_entry.id   AF-A0A8C8VRQ7-F1
#
_cell.length_a   1.000
_cell.length_b   1.000
_cell.length_c   1.000
_cell.angle_alpha   90.00
_cell.angle_beta   90.00
_cell.angle_gamma   90.00
#
_symmetry.space_group_name_H-M   'P 1'
#
loop_
_entity.id
_entity.type
_entity.pdbx_description
1 polymer ?
#
loop_
_entity_poly.entity_id
_entity_poly.type
_entity_poly.pdbx_seq_one_letter_code
_entity_poly.pdbx_strand_id
1 'polypeptide(L)'
;MTIRHQGQQYRPRMAFLQKIEALVKDMQNPETGVRMQNQRVLVTSVPHAMTGGDVLQWIIQRLWISNLEAQNLGNFIVKYGYIYPLQDPKNLILKPDSSLYRFQTPYFWPTQQWPAEDTDYAIYLAKRNIKKKGILEEYEKENYDFLNKKINYKWDFVIMQAKEQYRTGKERNKADRYALDCQEKAYWLVHRSPPGMNNVLDYGLDRVTNPNEVKVNQLSFSCVCTLTIVEQ
;
A
#
# COMPACT_ATOMS: atom_id res chain seq x y z
N MET A 1 14.98 36.53 15.63
CA MET A 1 14.24 35.51 16.40
C MET A 1 13.61 34.54 15.42
N THR A 2 14.21 33.37 15.23
CA THR A 2 13.64 32.29 14.43
C THR A 2 12.52 31.64 15.25
N ILE A 3 11.27 31.81 14.80
CA ILE A 3 10.12 31.13 15.38
C ILE A 3 10.33 29.63 15.11
N ARG A 4 10.80 28.89 16.12
CA ARG A 4 10.81 27.43 16.06
C ARG A 4 9.35 27.01 16.04
N HIS A 5 8.87 26.53 14.89
CA HIS A 5 7.61 25.80 14.83
C HIS A 5 7.75 24.55 15.71
N GLN A 6 7.33 24.62 16.97
CA GLN A 6 7.34 23.50 17.93
C GLN A 6 6.20 22.50 17.68
N GLY A 7 5.67 22.44 16.45
CA GLY A 7 4.66 21.47 16.06
C GLY A 7 5.27 20.11 15.75
N GLN A 8 4.47 19.05 15.82
CA GLN A 8 4.86 17.74 15.28
C GLN A 8 4.82 17.80 13.75
N GLN A 9 5.87 17.29 13.08
CA GLN A 9 6.05 17.46 11.63
C GLN A 9 6.44 16.17 10.89
N TYR A 10 6.84 15.12 11.62
CA TYR A 10 7.45 13.93 11.02
C TYR A 10 6.66 12.65 11.30
N ARG A 11 6.40 11.86 10.27
CA ARG A 11 5.77 10.54 10.42
C ARG A 11 6.60 9.64 11.36
N PRO A 12 5.97 8.80 12.21
CA PRO A 12 6.69 7.88 13.08
C PRO A 12 7.37 6.75 12.29
N ARG A 13 8.26 6.01 12.96
CA ARG A 13 8.83 4.77 12.40
C ARG A 13 7.76 3.70 12.22
N MET A 14 7.78 3.02 11.08
CA MET A 14 6.84 1.94 10.74
C MET A 14 7.58 0.63 10.48
N ALA A 15 8.26 0.11 11.51
CA ALA A 15 9.10 -1.09 11.41
C ALA A 15 8.35 -2.36 10.96
N PHE A 16 7.02 -2.38 11.11
CA PHE A 16 6.19 -3.50 10.68
C PHE A 16 6.12 -3.65 9.16
N LEU A 17 6.29 -2.57 8.39
CA LEU A 17 6.22 -2.61 6.92
C LEU A 17 7.21 -3.61 6.35
N GLN A 18 8.49 -3.49 6.72
CA GLN A 18 9.54 -4.41 6.28
C GLN A 18 9.27 -5.87 6.67
N LYS A 19 8.63 -6.10 7.83
CA LYS A 19 8.28 -7.46 8.30
C LYS A 19 7.17 -8.08 7.45
N ILE A 20 6.14 -7.29 7.11
CA ILE A 20 5.06 -7.75 6.23
C ILE A 20 5.59 -7.95 4.81
N GLU A 21 6.39 -7.02 4.29
CA GLU A 21 7.01 -7.13 2.97
C GLU A 21 7.85 -8.41 2.81
N ALA A 22 8.66 -8.75 3.81
CA ALA A 22 9.41 -9.99 3.83
C ALA A 22 8.49 -11.22 3.78
N LEU A 23 7.43 -11.24 4.58
CA LEU A 23 6.45 -12.33 4.56
C LEU A 23 5.72 -12.43 3.22
N VAL A 24 5.34 -11.30 2.61
CA VAL A 24 4.66 -11.27 1.32
C VAL A 24 5.59 -11.77 0.20
N LYS A 25 6.89 -11.45 0.25
CA LYS A 25 7.88 -12.01 -0.68
C LYS A 25 7.99 -13.54 -0.54
N ASP A 26 7.99 -14.06 0.68
CA ASP A 26 7.96 -15.51 0.93
C ASP A 26 6.67 -16.15 0.36
N MET A 27 5.52 -15.48 0.52
CA MET A 27 4.25 -15.93 -0.05
C MET A 27 4.26 -15.97 -1.59
N GLN A 28 5.10 -15.16 -2.23
CA GLN A 28 5.26 -15.10 -3.69
C GLN A 28 6.32 -16.07 -4.23
N ASN A 29 6.96 -16.87 -3.36
CA ASN A 29 7.97 -17.83 -3.80
C ASN A 29 7.37 -18.85 -4.80
N PRO A 30 7.99 -19.11 -5.97
CA PRO A 30 7.44 -20.01 -6.98
C PRO A 30 7.29 -21.47 -6.53
N GLU A 31 8.11 -21.92 -5.58
CA GLU A 31 8.16 -23.31 -5.12
C GLU A 31 7.43 -23.50 -3.80
N THR A 32 7.64 -22.57 -2.86
CA THR A 32 7.14 -22.69 -1.48
C THR A 32 6.03 -21.69 -1.14
N GLY A 33 5.61 -20.85 -2.09
CA GLY A 33 4.64 -19.78 -1.88
C GLY A 33 3.18 -20.24 -1.90
N VAL A 34 2.25 -19.27 -1.90
CA VAL A 34 0.82 -19.52 -1.97
C VAL A 34 0.45 -20.08 -3.34
N ARG A 35 -0.42 -21.08 -3.37
CA ARG A 35 -0.91 -21.69 -4.60
C ARG A 35 -1.66 -20.67 -5.46
N MET A 36 -1.23 -20.51 -6.70
CA MET A 36 -1.84 -19.61 -7.68
C MET A 36 -2.81 -20.37 -8.59
N GLN A 37 -3.81 -19.65 -9.10
CA GLN A 37 -4.79 -20.13 -10.06
C GLN A 37 -5.23 -19.01 -11.02
N ASN A 38 -5.89 -19.43 -12.10
CA ASN A 38 -6.46 -18.51 -13.07
C ASN A 38 -7.86 -18.06 -12.64
N GLN A 39 -8.09 -16.76 -12.62
CA GLN A 39 -9.43 -16.19 -12.47
C GLN A 39 -10.12 -16.10 -13.84
N ARG A 40 -11.37 -16.56 -13.95
CA ARG A 40 -12.22 -16.27 -15.11
C ARG A 40 -13.05 -15.00 -14.85
N VAL A 41 -12.86 -13.97 -15.67
CA VAL A 41 -13.65 -12.74 -15.65
C VAL A 41 -14.37 -12.60 -17.00
N LEU A 42 -15.69 -12.82 -17.00
CA LEU A 42 -16.49 -12.94 -18.22
C LEU A 42 -15.95 -14.05 -19.14
N VAL A 43 -15.31 -13.68 -20.25
CA VAL A 43 -14.71 -14.59 -21.24
C VAL A 43 -13.17 -14.59 -21.15
N THR A 44 -12.59 -13.73 -20.30
CA THR A 44 -11.14 -13.51 -20.22
C THR A 44 -10.57 -14.20 -18.98
N SER A 45 -9.56 -15.06 -19.17
CA SER A 45 -8.78 -15.64 -18.09
C SER A 45 -7.69 -14.66 -17.66
N VAL A 46 -7.65 -14.30 -16.38
CA VAL A 46 -6.63 -13.41 -15.80
C VAL A 46 -5.82 -14.22 -14.78
N PRO A 47 -4.52 -14.43 -15.00
CA PRO A 47 -3.70 -15.31 -14.17
C PRO A 47 -3.39 -14.74 -12.78
N HIS A 48 -2.67 -15.53 -11.98
CA HIS A 48 -2.07 -15.15 -10.69
C HIS A 48 -3.07 -14.68 -9.62
N ALA A 49 -4.24 -15.30 -9.56
CA ALA A 49 -5.15 -15.16 -8.42
C ALA A 49 -4.90 -16.28 -7.40
N MET A 50 -5.28 -16.07 -6.15
CA MET A 50 -5.20 -17.06 -5.06
C MET A 50 -6.50 -17.06 -4.27
N THR A 51 -6.87 -18.18 -3.65
CA THR A 51 -8.01 -18.19 -2.72
C THR A 51 -7.61 -17.66 -1.36
N GLY A 52 -8.54 -17.06 -0.63
CA GLY A 52 -8.30 -16.65 0.75
C GLY A 52 -8.05 -17.84 1.69
N GLY A 53 -8.66 -18.99 1.39
CA GLY A 53 -8.34 -20.27 2.05
C GLY A 53 -6.88 -20.68 1.86
N ASP A 54 -6.35 -20.67 0.63
CA ASP A 54 -4.94 -21.01 0.36
C ASP A 54 -3.98 -20.06 1.07
N VAL A 55 -4.28 -18.76 1.07
CA VAL A 55 -3.50 -17.75 1.80
C VAL A 55 -3.46 -18.06 3.30
N LEU A 56 -4.62 -18.32 3.90
CA LEU A 56 -4.71 -18.60 5.34
C LEU A 56 -3.97 -19.88 5.71
N GLN A 57 -4.16 -20.95 4.95
CA GLN A 57 -3.47 -22.22 5.18
C GLN A 57 -1.95 -22.07 5.06
N TRP A 58 -1.49 -21.30 4.08
CA TRP A 58 -0.06 -21.03 3.93
C TRP A 58 0.52 -20.29 5.14
N ILE A 59 -0.17 -19.26 5.66
CA ILE A 59 0.27 -18.51 6.84
C ILE A 59 0.38 -19.43 8.06
N ILE A 60 -0.62 -20.28 8.30
CA ILE A 60 -0.64 -21.25 9.40
C ILE A 60 0.58 -22.17 9.33
N GLN A 61 0.84 -22.75 8.16
CA GLN A 61 1.94 -23.72 7.96
C GLN A 61 3.32 -23.05 8.02
N ARG A 62 3.47 -21.87 7.41
CA ARG A 62 4.76 -21.17 7.34
C ARG A 62 5.21 -20.68 8.72
N LEU A 63 4.28 -20.17 9.53
CA LEU A 63 4.57 -19.52 10.81
C LEU A 63 4.30 -20.41 12.03
N TRP A 64 3.68 -21.57 11.87
CA TRP A 64 3.32 -22.49 12.98
C TRP A 64 2.44 -21.83 14.04
N ILE A 65 1.38 -21.15 13.61
CA ILE A 65 0.46 -20.40 14.47
C ILE A 65 -0.98 -20.91 14.38
N SER A 66 -1.81 -20.52 15.36
CA SER A 66 -3.23 -20.90 15.38
C SER A 66 -4.02 -20.29 14.21
N ASN A 67 -5.15 -20.91 13.85
CA ASN A 67 -6.04 -20.38 12.82
C ASN A 67 -6.52 -18.95 13.14
N LEU A 68 -6.82 -18.66 14.41
CA LEU A 68 -7.27 -17.34 14.84
C LEU A 68 -6.19 -16.27 14.65
N GLU A 69 -4.94 -16.59 15.00
CA GLU A 69 -3.81 -15.69 14.86
C GLU A 69 -3.45 -15.46 13.39
N ALA A 70 -3.42 -16.52 12.58
CA ALA A 70 -3.19 -16.45 11.15
C ALA A 70 -4.27 -15.63 10.43
N GLN A 71 -5.54 -15.80 10.82
CA GLN A 71 -6.65 -15.02 10.30
C GLN A 71 -6.49 -13.52 10.63
N ASN A 72 -6.05 -13.20 11.85
CA ASN A 72 -5.80 -11.81 12.24
C ASN A 72 -4.65 -11.19 11.44
N LEU A 73 -3.52 -11.90 11.31
CA LEU A 73 -2.38 -11.45 10.49
C LEU A 73 -2.78 -11.27 9.02
N GLY A 74 -3.48 -12.25 8.45
CA GLY A 74 -4.00 -12.22 7.08
C GLY A 74 -4.91 -11.01 6.84
N ASN A 75 -5.76 -10.67 7.81
CA ASN A 75 -6.58 -9.45 7.73
C ASN A 75 -5.71 -8.18 7.63
N PHE A 76 -4.62 -8.07 8.37
CA PHE A 76 -3.72 -6.92 8.26
C PHE A 76 -2.99 -6.87 6.92
N ILE A 77 -2.58 -8.01 6.36
CA ILE A 77 -1.98 -8.08 5.01
C ILE A 77 -2.95 -7.50 3.96
N VAL A 78 -4.25 -7.84 4.05
CA VAL A 78 -5.29 -7.27 3.19
C VAL A 78 -5.52 -5.78 3.47
N LYS A 79 -5.67 -5.39 4.74
CA LYS A 79 -5.95 -3.99 5.12
C LYS A 79 -4.87 -3.02 4.67
N TYR A 80 -3.59 -3.40 4.82
CA TYR A 80 -2.46 -2.61 4.34
C TYR A 80 -2.26 -2.66 2.82
N GLY A 81 -3.07 -3.46 2.10
CA GLY A 81 -3.08 -3.49 0.64
C GLY A 81 -1.96 -4.30 0.00
N TYR A 82 -1.28 -5.19 0.73
CA TYR A 82 -0.29 -6.10 0.14
C TYR A 82 -0.93 -7.19 -0.73
N ILE A 83 -2.14 -7.60 -0.36
CA ILE A 83 -3.04 -8.38 -1.21
C ILE A 83 -4.41 -7.70 -1.21
N TYR A 84 -5.18 -7.86 -2.28
CA TYR A 84 -6.50 -7.22 -2.41
C TYR A 84 -7.56 -8.19 -2.93
N PRO A 85 -8.81 -8.10 -2.43
CA PRO A 85 -9.90 -8.96 -2.88
C PRO A 85 -10.36 -8.58 -4.29
N LEU A 86 -10.72 -9.58 -5.08
CA LEU A 86 -11.23 -9.41 -6.45
C LEU A 86 -12.76 -9.32 -6.51
N GLN A 87 -13.43 -9.75 -5.44
CA GLN A 87 -14.86 -9.60 -5.20
C GLN A 87 -15.08 -8.74 -3.96
N ASP A 88 -16.11 -7.89 -3.95
CA ASP A 88 -16.40 -7.00 -2.82
C ASP A 88 -15.16 -6.17 -2.38
N PRO A 89 -14.60 -5.33 -3.28
CA PRO A 89 -13.28 -4.72 -3.08
C PRO A 89 -13.18 -3.77 -1.88
N LYS A 90 -14.31 -3.31 -1.33
CA LYS A 90 -14.36 -2.44 -0.15
C LYS A 90 -14.16 -3.22 1.15
N ASN A 91 -14.40 -4.52 1.13
CA ASN A 91 -14.32 -5.38 2.30
C ASN A 91 -12.89 -5.92 2.45
N LEU A 92 -12.03 -5.11 3.07
CA LEU A 92 -10.61 -5.38 3.25
C LEU A 92 -10.34 -6.40 4.38
N ILE A 93 -10.89 -7.60 4.23
CA ILE A 93 -10.68 -8.75 5.12
C ILE A 93 -10.23 -9.96 4.32
N LEU A 94 -9.48 -10.86 4.95
CA LEU A 94 -9.16 -12.16 4.38
C LEU A 94 -10.31 -13.12 4.67
N LYS A 95 -11.00 -13.61 3.65
CA LYS A 95 -12.08 -14.60 3.80
C LYS A 95 -11.48 -16.00 3.66
N PRO A 96 -11.65 -16.90 4.65
CA PRO A 96 -11.07 -18.25 4.63
C PRO A 96 -11.87 -19.22 3.73
N ASP A 97 -12.22 -18.77 2.53
CA ASP A 97 -13.06 -19.48 1.58
C ASP A 97 -12.47 -19.37 0.15
N SER A 98 -13.29 -19.61 -0.87
CA SER A 98 -12.91 -19.53 -2.28
C SER A 98 -12.87 -18.10 -2.85
N SER A 99 -13.06 -17.06 -2.02
CA SER A 99 -12.89 -15.67 -2.42
C SER A 99 -11.48 -15.44 -2.97
N LEU A 100 -11.38 -14.67 -4.05
CA LEU A 100 -10.13 -14.52 -4.77
C LEU A 100 -9.40 -13.24 -4.36
N TYR A 101 -8.09 -13.36 -4.25
CA TYR A 101 -7.17 -12.27 -3.95
C TYR A 101 -6.07 -12.22 -5.01
N ARG A 102 -5.42 -11.06 -5.11
CA ARG A 102 -4.17 -10.88 -5.87
C ARG A 102 -3.14 -10.17 -5.02
N PHE A 103 -1.87 -10.46 -5.29
CA PHE A 103 -0.76 -9.67 -4.77
C PHE A 103 -0.76 -8.28 -5.39
N GLN A 104 -0.49 -7.29 -4.55
CA GLN A 104 -0.23 -5.93 -4.96
C GLN A 104 1.20 -5.81 -5.50
N THR A 105 1.43 -4.93 -6.47
CA THR A 105 2.79 -4.62 -6.94
C THR A 105 3.54 -3.80 -5.89
N PRO A 106 4.86 -4.01 -5.70
CA PRO A 106 5.66 -3.24 -4.75
C PRO A 106 5.57 -1.72 -4.92
N TYR A 107 5.30 -1.23 -6.13
CA TYR A 107 5.07 0.19 -6.41
C TYR A 107 3.91 0.78 -5.59
N PHE A 108 2.91 -0.03 -5.25
CA PHE A 108 1.72 0.37 -4.49
C PHE A 108 1.77 -0.11 -3.03
N TRP A 109 2.90 -0.58 -2.54
CA TRP A 109 3.03 -0.92 -1.13
C TRP A 109 3.14 0.34 -0.26
N PRO A 110 2.62 0.33 0.98
CA PRO A 110 2.73 1.48 1.86
C PRO A 110 4.20 1.79 2.19
N THR A 111 4.56 3.07 2.24
CA THR A 111 5.90 3.50 2.64
C THR A 111 5.87 4.38 3.89
N GLN A 112 6.93 4.32 4.70
CA GLN A 112 7.04 5.11 5.93
C GLN A 112 7.14 6.62 5.65
N GLN A 113 7.94 7.00 4.64
CA GLN A 113 8.28 8.40 4.41
C GLN A 113 7.25 9.10 3.53
N TRP A 114 6.76 8.42 2.49
CA TRP A 114 6.00 9.06 1.42
C TRP A 114 4.52 8.67 1.51
N PRO A 115 3.64 9.56 2.01
CA PRO A 115 2.20 9.34 1.90
C PRO A 115 1.76 9.48 0.44
N ALA A 116 0.62 8.87 0.08
CA ALA A 116 0.04 9.06 -1.25
C ALA A 116 -0.31 10.53 -1.49
N GLU A 117 0.18 11.11 -2.58
CA GLU A 117 0.01 12.53 -2.87
C GLU A 117 -1.38 12.88 -3.42
N ASP A 118 -1.81 14.10 -3.15
CA ASP A 118 -3.07 14.64 -3.66
C ASP A 118 -3.05 14.78 -5.20
N THR A 119 -1.90 15.09 -5.80
CA THR A 119 -1.73 15.18 -7.26
C THR A 119 -2.01 13.84 -7.93
N ASP A 120 -1.43 12.76 -7.40
CA ASP A 120 -1.61 11.41 -7.93
C ASP A 120 -3.06 10.95 -7.81
N TYR A 121 -3.72 11.27 -6.69
CA TYR A 121 -5.12 10.92 -6.50
C TYR A 121 -6.03 11.69 -7.47
N ALA A 122 -5.73 12.97 -7.72
CA ALA A 122 -6.45 13.76 -8.71
C ALA A 122 -6.29 13.17 -10.13
N ILE A 123 -5.09 12.72 -10.51
CA ILE A 123 -4.83 12.05 -11.80
C ILE A 123 -5.66 10.77 -11.91
N TYR A 124 -5.69 9.95 -10.85
CA TYR A 124 -6.49 8.73 -10.80
C TYR A 124 -7.99 9.01 -11.01
N LEU A 125 -8.56 9.96 -10.26
CA LEU A 125 -9.98 10.32 -10.36
C LEU A 125 -10.32 10.92 -11.73
N ALA A 126 -9.46 11.80 -12.26
CA ALA A 126 -9.60 12.36 -13.60
C ALA A 126 -9.62 11.25 -14.67
N LYS A 127 -8.67 10.31 -14.59
CA LYS A 127 -8.59 9.16 -15.51
C LYS A 127 -9.86 8.31 -15.45
N ARG A 128 -10.38 8.03 -14.25
CA ARG A 128 -11.65 7.29 -14.09
C ARG A 128 -12.84 8.05 -14.69
N ASN A 129 -12.91 9.36 -14.48
CA ASN A 129 -13.98 10.18 -15.03
C ASN A 129 -13.93 10.25 -16.57
N ILE A 130 -12.71 10.28 -17.17
CA ILE A 130 -12.51 10.19 -18.62
C ILE A 130 -12.94 8.82 -19.16
N LYS A 131 -12.62 7.74 -18.44
CA LYS A 131 -12.96 6.36 -18.85
C LYS A 131 -14.48 6.17 -19.00
N LYS A 132 -15.26 6.68 -18.05
CA LYS A 132 -16.72 6.67 -18.10
C LYS A 132 -17.28 7.81 -17.26
N LYS A 133 -17.98 8.75 -17.90
CA LYS A 133 -18.64 9.86 -17.22
C LYS A 133 -19.64 9.32 -16.18
N GLY A 134 -19.55 9.80 -14.94
CA GLY A 134 -20.44 9.38 -13.85
C GLY A 134 -20.09 8.05 -13.18
N ILE A 135 -18.89 7.48 -13.41
CA ILE A 135 -18.45 6.23 -12.73
C ILE A 135 -17.87 6.47 -11.32
N LEU A 136 -17.60 7.72 -10.95
CA LEU A 136 -17.10 8.07 -9.62
C LEU A 136 -18.23 7.87 -8.60
N GLU A 137 -17.87 7.27 -7.48
CA GLU A 137 -18.74 7.16 -6.31
C GLU A 137 -18.93 8.54 -5.66
N GLU A 138 -19.93 8.72 -4.79
CA GLU A 138 -20.28 10.04 -4.27
C GLU A 138 -19.12 10.71 -3.51
N TYR A 139 -18.47 9.98 -2.60
CA TYR A 139 -17.28 10.46 -1.89
C TYR A 139 -16.09 10.73 -2.85
N GLU A 140 -16.01 10.03 -3.99
CA GLU A 140 -14.96 10.27 -4.99
C GLU A 140 -15.22 11.56 -5.77
N LYS A 141 -16.49 11.91 -6.03
CA LYS A 141 -16.86 13.18 -6.64
C LYS A 141 -16.54 14.35 -5.71
N GLU A 142 -16.92 14.24 -4.43
CA GLU A 142 -16.59 15.25 -3.42
C GLU A 142 -15.07 15.46 -3.33
N ASN A 143 -14.29 14.37 -3.30
CA ASN A 143 -12.83 14.43 -3.32
C ASN A 143 -12.29 15.07 -4.61
N TYR A 144 -12.85 14.72 -5.77
CA TYR A 144 -12.43 15.29 -7.06
C TYR A 144 -12.65 16.80 -7.11
N ASP A 145 -13.82 17.27 -6.67
CA ASP A 145 -14.17 18.69 -6.64
C ASP A 145 -13.32 19.45 -5.61
N PHE A 146 -13.05 18.83 -4.46
CA PHE A 146 -12.13 19.37 -3.46
C PHE A 146 -10.71 19.52 -4.02
N LEU A 147 -10.17 18.48 -4.67
CA LEU A 147 -8.83 18.52 -5.26
C LEU A 147 -8.73 19.54 -6.39
N ASN A 148 -9.75 19.63 -7.25
CA ASN A 148 -9.80 20.63 -8.31
C ASN A 148 -9.69 22.06 -7.77
N LYS A 149 -10.30 22.35 -6.61
CA LYS A 149 -10.15 23.64 -5.92
C LYS A 149 -8.79 23.79 -5.25
N LYS A 150 -8.31 22.76 -4.53
CA LYS A 150 -7.08 22.81 -3.72
C LYS A 150 -5.81 22.92 -4.56
N ILE A 151 -5.72 22.17 -5.66
CA ILE A 151 -4.53 22.10 -6.53
C ILE A 151 -4.83 22.57 -7.96
N ASN A 152 -5.74 23.53 -8.10
CA ASN A 152 -6.18 24.07 -9.40
C ASN A 152 -5.02 24.53 -10.28
N TYR A 153 -3.98 25.12 -9.68
CA TYR A 153 -2.78 25.59 -10.37
C TYR A 153 -1.98 24.47 -11.08
N LYS A 154 -2.20 23.20 -10.74
CA LYS A 154 -1.62 22.01 -11.42
C LYS A 154 -2.64 21.29 -12.30
N TRP A 155 -3.85 21.80 -12.48
CA TRP A 155 -4.94 21.02 -13.04
C TRP A 155 -4.71 20.63 -14.50
N ASP A 156 -4.09 21.50 -15.30
CA ASP A 156 -3.72 21.17 -16.68
C ASP A 156 -2.77 19.96 -16.74
N PHE A 157 -1.79 19.90 -15.82
CA PHE A 157 -0.90 18.76 -15.68
C PHE A 157 -1.67 17.48 -15.29
N VAL A 158 -2.59 17.58 -14.32
CA VAL A 158 -3.45 16.45 -13.90
C VAL A 158 -4.24 15.89 -15.09
N ILE A 159 -4.88 16.75 -15.88
CA ILE A 159 -5.68 16.34 -17.04
C ILE A 159 -4.79 15.76 -18.15
N MET A 160 -3.63 16.35 -18.40
CA MET A 160 -2.65 15.85 -19.37
C MET A 160 -2.19 14.43 -19.01
N GLN A 161 -1.75 14.22 -17.76
CA GLN A 161 -1.32 12.92 -17.26
C GLN A 161 -2.45 11.88 -17.27
N ALA A 162 -3.67 12.25 -16.88
CA ALA A 162 -4.82 11.36 -16.92
C ALA A 162 -5.16 10.90 -18.35
N LYS A 163 -5.09 11.80 -19.33
CA LYS A 163 -5.31 11.48 -20.76
C LYS A 163 -4.22 10.57 -21.31
N GLU A 164 -2.96 10.84 -20.99
CA GLU A 164 -1.81 10.04 -21.40
C GLU A 164 -1.93 8.61 -20.86
N GLN A 165 -2.12 8.45 -19.54
CA GLN A 165 -2.31 7.14 -18.93
C GLN A 165 -3.53 6.39 -19.48
N TYR A 166 -4.63 7.09 -19.76
CA TYR A 166 -5.80 6.47 -20.39
C TYR A 166 -5.51 5.99 -21.81
N ARG A 167 -4.75 6.75 -22.60
CA ARG A 167 -4.34 6.36 -23.96
C ARG A 167 -3.44 5.13 -23.92
N THR A 168 -2.38 5.14 -23.11
CA THR A 168 -1.47 4.00 -22.94
C THR A 168 -2.21 2.75 -22.43
N GLY A 169 -3.18 2.93 -21.52
CA GLY A 169 -4.00 1.82 -21.04
C GLY A 169 -4.84 1.15 -22.14
N LYS A 170 -5.22 1.89 -23.20
CA LYS A 170 -5.99 1.34 -24.33
C LYS A 170 -5.19 0.43 -25.25
N GLU A 171 -3.87 0.56 -25.24
CA GLU A 171 -2.96 -0.27 -26.06
C GLU A 171 -2.80 -1.68 -25.48
N ARG A 172 -3.04 -1.85 -24.17
CA ARG A 172 -2.99 -3.15 -23.50
C ARG A 172 -4.20 -4.02 -23.81
N ASN A 173 -4.00 -5.33 -23.76
CA ASN A 173 -5.10 -6.30 -23.88
C ASN A 173 -6.12 -6.12 -22.73
N LYS A 174 -7.31 -6.70 -22.89
CA LYS A 174 -8.43 -6.53 -21.94
C LYS A 174 -8.13 -7.10 -20.55
N ALA A 175 -7.40 -8.21 -20.48
CA ALA A 175 -7.04 -8.88 -19.23
C ALA A 175 -6.13 -8.00 -18.37
N ASP A 176 -5.05 -7.51 -18.98
CA ASP A 176 -4.02 -6.70 -18.33
C ASP A 176 -4.60 -5.35 -17.92
N ARG A 177 -5.39 -4.72 -18.78
CA ARG A 177 -6.07 -3.46 -18.46
C ARG A 177 -6.96 -3.63 -17.22
N TYR A 178 -7.75 -4.70 -17.17
CA TYR A 178 -8.61 -4.98 -16.02
C TYR A 178 -7.78 -5.22 -14.75
N ALA A 179 -6.71 -6.01 -14.84
CA ALA A 179 -5.84 -6.29 -13.70
C ALA A 179 -5.22 -5.01 -13.12
N LEU A 180 -4.71 -4.13 -13.99
CA LEU A 180 -4.10 -2.84 -13.60
C LEU A 180 -5.12 -1.88 -13.00
N ASP A 181 -6.32 -1.78 -13.59
CA ASP A 181 -7.39 -0.95 -13.05
C ASP A 181 -7.81 -1.42 -11.65
N CYS A 182 -7.92 -2.74 -11.43
CA CYS A 182 -8.19 -3.31 -10.11
C CYS A 182 -7.06 -3.05 -9.13
N GLN A 183 -5.82 -3.16 -9.58
CA GLN A 183 -4.61 -2.97 -8.77
C GLN A 183 -4.51 -1.53 -8.24
N GLU A 184 -4.70 -0.55 -9.13
CA GLU A 184 -4.69 0.87 -8.78
C GLU A 184 -5.90 1.24 -7.92
N LYS A 185 -7.09 0.67 -8.19
CA LYS A 185 -8.27 0.87 -7.33
C LYS A 185 -8.02 0.35 -5.92
N ALA A 186 -7.41 -0.82 -5.76
CA ALA A 186 -7.09 -1.39 -4.46
C ALA A 186 -6.13 -0.50 -3.66
N TYR A 187 -5.13 0.07 -4.32
CA TYR A 187 -4.21 1.04 -3.70
C TYR A 187 -4.96 2.25 -3.11
N TRP A 188 -5.85 2.86 -3.89
CA TRP A 188 -6.60 4.05 -3.45
C TRP A 188 -7.63 3.75 -2.37
N LEU A 189 -8.20 2.55 -2.33
CA LEU A 189 -9.10 2.14 -1.23
C LEU A 189 -8.41 2.13 0.14
N VAL A 190 -7.10 1.85 0.17
CA VAL A 190 -6.29 1.89 1.40
C VAL A 190 -5.85 3.31 1.73
N HIS A 191 -5.41 4.09 0.73
CA HIS A 191 -4.79 5.41 0.96
C HIS A 191 -5.77 6.58 0.98
N ARG A 192 -6.98 6.39 0.46
CA ARG A 192 -8.09 7.35 0.39
C ARG A 192 -9.41 6.62 0.67
N SER A 193 -9.45 5.94 1.81
CA SER A 193 -10.59 5.09 2.21
C SER A 193 -11.92 5.86 2.21
N PRO A 194 -13.04 5.19 1.87
CA PRO A 194 -14.36 5.80 1.95
C PRO A 194 -14.68 6.31 3.36
N PRO A 195 -15.51 7.38 3.49
CA PRO A 195 -15.95 7.87 4.79
C PRO A 195 -16.60 6.76 5.64
N GLY A 196 -16.28 6.72 6.93
CA GLY A 196 -16.79 5.72 7.87
C GLY A 196 -16.01 4.38 7.88
N MET A 197 -15.08 4.17 6.94
CA MET A 197 -14.16 3.03 6.97
C MET A 197 -12.96 3.34 7.85
N ASN A 198 -12.41 2.31 8.52
CA ASN A 198 -11.21 2.46 9.33
C ASN A 198 -10.00 2.79 8.45
N ASN A 199 -9.31 3.88 8.75
CA ASN A 199 -8.04 4.21 8.11
C ASN A 199 -6.90 3.45 8.79
N VAL A 200 -6.47 2.34 8.19
CA VAL A 200 -5.37 1.51 8.72
C VAL A 200 -4.02 2.24 8.74
N LEU A 201 -3.88 3.31 7.95
CA LEU A 201 -2.67 4.12 7.87
C LEU A 201 -2.66 5.25 8.92
N ASP A 202 -3.71 5.38 9.73
CA ASP A 202 -3.69 6.27 10.90
C ASP A 202 -2.69 5.74 11.93
N TYR A 203 -1.64 6.54 12.16
CA TYR A 203 -0.55 6.24 13.08
C TYR A 203 -0.58 7.12 14.32
N GLY A 204 -1.66 7.88 14.53
CA GLY A 204 -1.79 8.87 15.60
C GLY A 204 -1.02 10.15 15.29
N LEU A 205 -0.36 10.70 16.31
CA LEU A 205 0.35 11.97 16.18
C LEU A 205 1.69 11.84 15.45
N ASP A 206 2.03 12.86 14.67
CA ASP A 206 3.38 13.05 14.15
C ASP A 206 4.41 13.21 15.30
N ARG A 207 5.68 13.15 14.94
CA ARG A 207 6.84 13.32 15.81
C ARG A 207 7.43 14.72 15.65
N VAL A 208 7.96 15.25 16.75
CA VAL A 208 8.75 16.49 16.75
C VAL A 208 10.13 16.26 16.13
N THR A 209 10.77 15.12 16.43
CA THR A 209 12.07 14.75 15.87
C THR A 209 11.89 13.84 14.66
N ASN A 210 12.60 14.13 13.58
CA ASN A 210 12.59 13.29 12.38
C ASN A 210 13.26 11.94 12.67
N PRO A 211 12.54 10.81 12.61
CA PRO A 211 13.15 9.51 12.85
C PRO A 211 14.12 9.06 11.74
N ASN A 212 14.08 9.71 10.57
CA ASN A 212 14.92 9.44 9.40
C ASN A 212 16.10 10.40 9.28
N GLU A 213 16.22 11.38 10.18
CA GLU A 213 17.40 12.24 10.21
C GLU A 213 18.61 11.39 10.60
N VAL A 214 19.60 11.34 9.70
CA VAL A 214 20.85 10.62 9.94
C VAL A 214 21.57 11.32 11.08
N LYS A 215 21.70 10.66 12.23
CA LYS A 215 22.58 11.14 13.29
C LYS A 215 24.01 11.01 12.79
N VAL A 216 24.64 12.14 12.47
CA VAL A 216 26.10 12.21 12.26
C VAL A 216 26.78 11.61 13.49
N ASN A 217 27.65 10.62 13.27
CA ASN A 217 28.40 9.87 14.26
C ASN A 217 28.73 10.70 15.50
N GLN A 218 28.12 10.36 16.64
CA GLN A 218 28.76 10.69 17.92
C GLN A 218 30.02 9.83 17.97
N LEU A 219 31.16 10.46 17.68
CA LEU A 219 32.48 9.92 17.89
C LEU A 219 32.48 9.19 19.24
N SER A 220 32.59 7.87 19.19
CA SER A 220 32.94 7.06 20.34
C SER A 220 34.31 7.53 20.82
N PHE A 221 34.32 8.40 21.83
CA PHE A 221 35.50 8.55 22.66
C PHE A 221 35.68 7.21 23.39
N SER A 222 36.41 6.29 22.77
CA SER A 222 37.01 5.17 23.48
C SER A 222 38.02 5.78 24.45
N CYS A 223 37.66 5.77 25.73
CA CYS A 223 38.60 6.05 26.80
C CYS A 223 39.64 4.93 26.78
N VAL A 224 40.79 5.19 26.17
CA VAL A 224 41.96 4.30 26.24
C VAL A 224 42.56 4.50 27.62
N CYS A 225 42.10 3.73 28.60
CA CYS A 225 42.85 3.52 29.83
C CYS A 225 43.96 2.50 29.53
N THR A 226 45.15 3.01 29.24
CA THR A 226 46.40 2.24 29.19
C THR A 226 46.68 1.62 30.56
N LEU A 227 46.51 0.30 30.68
CA LEU A 227 47.12 -0.51 31.73
C LEU A 227 48.52 -0.92 31.25
N THR A 228 49.54 -0.15 31.60
CA THR A 228 50.93 -0.60 31.55
C THR A 228 51.17 -1.60 32.68
N ILE A 229 51.19 -2.89 32.33
CA ILE A 229 51.88 -3.91 33.12
C ILE A 229 53.28 -4.01 32.54
N VAL A 230 54.29 -3.56 33.30
CA VAL A 230 55.69 -3.82 33.03
C VAL A 230 56.09 -4.96 33.97
N GLU A 231 56.39 -6.12 33.39
CA GLU A 231 57.09 -7.22 34.07
C GLU A 231 58.56 -6.81 34.31
N GLN A 232 59.01 -6.96 35.56
CA GLN A 232 60.37 -7.34 35.95
C GLN A 232 60.27 -8.34 37.08
#